data_AF-A0A6G8Q442-F1
#
_entry.id   AF-A0A6G8Q442-F1
#
_cell.length_a   1.000
_cell.length_b   1.000
_cell.length_c   1.000
_cell.angle_alpha   90.00
_cell.angle_beta   90.00
_cell.angle_gamma   90.00
#
_symmetry.space_group_name_H-M   'P 1'
#
loop_
_entity.id
_entity.type
_entity.pdbx_description
1 polymer ?
#
loop_
_entity_poly.entity_id
_entity_poly.type
_entity_poly.pdbx_seq_one_letter_code
_entity_poly.pdbx_strand_id
1 'polypeptide(L)'
;MEQHVFGRIVTLRASVMVVVGLLLALMAVAPQVGAQTAPPDQRAVSAEEEANGFPVSYTDAKGKNAFQCLGDQELCAIEDPANIQEVVYWSAEANMPVGRPDAQGRRGQASLLMSVEGAFDPDAGNAPTTAGLILIQADGLRPNTAYTVIFPYGKFRVTTDDRGQFPRNAQTLREAGCDLEPGETCDFSLALRSQVFNNFLRWDPAVAPAAPAGYHGNPDVLHTVVGSLIRDSRGNFQNYFRIEGPNAGNTRPAAQANRFSVIGQRTRDTQTDPAPPELAGLAR
;
A
#
# COMPACT_ATOMS: atom_id res chain seq x y z
N MET A 1 41.12 -28.94 90.64
CA MET A 1 40.99 -30.41 90.76
C MET A 1 39.56 -30.74 90.40
N GLU A 2 39.19 -31.66 89.53
CA GLU A 2 39.84 -32.76 88.81
C GLU A 2 38.84 -33.10 87.67
N GLN A 3 39.26 -33.13 86.42
CA GLN A 3 39.69 -34.33 85.68
C GLN A 3 38.62 -35.42 85.50
N HIS A 4 38.26 -35.60 84.21
CA HIS A 4 38.27 -36.87 83.46
C HIS A 4 37.09 -37.86 83.50
N VAL A 5 36.63 -38.16 82.27
CA VAL A 5 36.62 -39.51 81.62
C VAL A 5 35.34 -40.38 81.67
N PHE A 6 34.88 -40.68 80.45
CA PHE A 6 34.24 -41.89 79.89
C PHE A 6 33.07 -42.61 80.60
N GLY A 7 32.05 -42.97 79.81
CA GLY A 7 31.31 -44.23 80.05
C GLY A 7 29.90 -44.37 79.47
N ARG A 8 29.82 -44.88 78.23
CA ARG A 8 28.90 -45.91 77.68
C ARG A 8 27.44 -46.12 78.19
N ILE A 9 26.55 -46.22 77.19
CA ILE A 9 25.39 -47.14 77.01
C ILE A 9 24.16 -46.90 77.89
N VAL A 10 23.01 -46.57 77.27
CA VAL A 10 21.73 -47.32 77.40
C VAL A 10 20.83 -46.96 76.20
N THR A 11 20.30 -48.00 75.55
CA THR A 11 19.24 -48.03 74.53
C THR A 11 17.95 -47.34 74.98
N LEU A 12 17.24 -46.63 74.10
CA LEU A 12 15.77 -46.69 74.13
C LEU A 12 15.14 -46.31 72.78
N ARG A 13 14.07 -47.05 72.47
CA ARG A 13 13.41 -47.18 71.18
C ARG A 13 12.56 -45.95 70.83
N ALA A 14 12.57 -45.69 69.53
CA ALA A 14 11.60 -44.97 68.69
C ALA A 14 10.31 -44.48 69.36
N SER A 15 10.05 -43.18 69.21
CA SER A 15 8.70 -42.65 69.01
C SER A 15 8.77 -41.44 68.10
N VAL A 16 7.86 -41.46 67.14
CA VAL A 16 7.77 -40.64 65.93
C VAL A 16 7.26 -39.24 66.25
N MET A 17 7.90 -38.22 65.67
CA MET A 17 7.27 -36.93 65.41
C MET A 17 7.81 -36.41 64.06
N VAL A 18 7.04 -36.64 63.00
CA VAL A 18 7.27 -36.04 61.68
C VAL A 18 6.75 -34.61 61.74
N VAL A 19 7.67 -33.65 61.72
CA VAL A 19 7.35 -32.23 61.52
C VAL A 19 7.26 -31.99 60.01
N VAL A 20 6.05 -31.76 59.50
CA VAL A 20 5.82 -31.35 58.12
C VAL A 20 6.12 -29.85 58.00
N GLY A 21 7.24 -29.51 57.36
CA GLY A 21 7.60 -28.14 57.01
C GLY A 21 6.80 -27.66 55.80
N LEU A 22 6.07 -26.56 55.97
CA LEU A 22 5.32 -25.88 54.91
C LEU A 22 6.27 -24.93 54.15
N LEU A 23 6.79 -25.36 53.00
CA LEU A 23 7.51 -24.51 52.05
C LEU A 23 6.51 -23.75 51.18
N LEU A 24 6.32 -22.45 51.44
CA LEU A 24 5.62 -21.51 50.56
C LEU A 24 6.52 -21.19 49.35
N ALA A 25 6.24 -21.82 48.21
CA ALA A 25 6.85 -21.47 46.93
C ALA A 25 6.22 -20.17 46.39
N LEU A 26 6.97 -19.06 46.40
CA LEU A 26 6.66 -17.90 45.56
C LEU A 26 6.86 -18.32 44.09
N MET A 27 5.78 -18.64 43.39
CA MET A 27 5.80 -18.73 41.93
C MET A 27 5.80 -17.32 41.34
N ALA A 28 6.91 -16.93 40.73
CA ALA A 28 6.97 -15.76 39.86
C ALA A 28 6.04 -16.01 38.65
N VAL A 29 4.93 -15.28 38.57
CA VAL A 29 4.09 -15.23 37.38
C VAL A 29 4.85 -14.41 36.34
N ALA A 30 5.57 -15.08 35.44
CA ALA A 30 6.12 -14.41 34.26
C ALA A 30 4.95 -13.96 33.37
N PRO A 31 4.90 -12.70 32.90
CA PRO A 31 3.89 -12.30 31.92
C PRO A 31 4.12 -13.12 30.65
N GLN A 32 3.15 -13.98 30.33
CA GLN A 32 3.08 -14.64 29.04
C GLN A 32 2.80 -13.55 28.00
N VAL A 33 3.86 -13.05 27.36
CA VAL A 33 3.72 -12.27 26.13
C VAL A 33 3.24 -13.27 25.08
N GLY A 34 1.92 -13.42 24.95
CA GLY A 34 1.32 -14.21 23.89
C GLY A 34 1.84 -13.69 22.56
N ALA A 35 2.44 -14.57 21.75
CA ALA A 35 2.78 -14.24 20.39
C ALA A 35 1.48 -13.84 19.67
N GLN A 36 1.31 -12.54 19.41
CA GLN A 36 0.24 -12.08 18.54
C GLN A 36 0.60 -12.59 17.14
N THR A 37 -0.13 -13.60 16.66
CA THR A 37 -0.06 -13.99 15.26
C THR A 37 -0.42 -12.76 14.43
N ALA A 38 0.42 -12.42 13.45
CA ALA A 38 0.09 -11.36 12.52
C ALA A 38 -1.27 -11.70 11.88
N PRO A 39 -2.19 -10.73 11.68
CA PRO A 39 -3.42 -10.98 10.96
C PRO A 39 -3.11 -11.63 9.61
N PRO A 40 -3.96 -12.57 9.13
CA PRO A 40 -3.75 -13.22 7.85
C PRO A 40 -3.68 -12.18 6.73
N ASP A 41 -2.86 -12.44 5.71
CA ASP A 41 -2.85 -11.66 4.47
C ASP A 41 -4.18 -11.88 3.74
N GLN A 42 -4.95 -10.81 3.56
CA GLN A 42 -6.31 -10.85 3.00
C GLN A 42 -6.35 -10.46 1.52
N ARG A 43 -5.19 -10.34 0.86
CA ARG A 43 -5.15 -10.01 -0.57
C ARG A 43 -5.96 -11.00 -1.39
N ALA A 44 -6.90 -10.47 -2.15
CA ALA A 44 -7.80 -11.27 -2.97
C ALA A 44 -8.26 -10.47 -4.19
N VAL A 45 -8.61 -11.20 -5.25
CA VAL A 45 -9.42 -10.73 -6.37
C VAL A 45 -10.74 -11.48 -6.30
N SER A 46 -11.85 -10.83 -6.67
CA SER A 46 -13.15 -11.49 -6.69
C SER A 46 -13.14 -12.66 -7.69
N ALA A 47 -13.79 -13.76 -7.30
CA ALA A 47 -14.03 -14.88 -8.22
C ALA A 47 -15.12 -14.56 -9.26
N GLU A 48 -15.97 -13.57 -8.95
CA GLU A 48 -16.96 -13.02 -9.88
C GLU A 48 -16.31 -11.95 -10.76
N GLU A 49 -16.74 -11.93 -12.02
CA GLU A 49 -16.47 -10.89 -13.00
C GLU A 49 -17.78 -10.14 -13.31
N GLU A 50 -17.68 -8.84 -13.58
CA GLU A 50 -18.79 -8.04 -14.10
C GLU A 50 -19.02 -8.35 -15.59
N ALA A 51 -20.12 -7.85 -16.17
CA ALA A 51 -20.46 -8.12 -17.58
C ALA A 51 -19.40 -7.63 -18.59
N ASN A 52 -18.50 -6.74 -18.16
CA ASN A 52 -17.38 -6.22 -18.93
C ASN A 52 -16.15 -7.15 -18.95
N GLY A 53 -16.19 -8.29 -18.24
CA GLY A 53 -15.10 -9.28 -18.21
C GLY A 53 -13.98 -8.96 -17.22
N PHE A 54 -14.14 -7.94 -16.38
CA PHE A 54 -13.20 -7.62 -15.31
C PHE A 54 -13.70 -8.11 -13.95
N PRO A 55 -12.82 -8.42 -12.99
CA PRO A 55 -13.21 -8.76 -11.63
C PRO A 55 -14.11 -7.70 -10.98
N VAL A 56 -15.10 -8.09 -10.20
CA VAL A 56 -15.92 -7.16 -9.39
C VAL A 56 -15.07 -6.28 -8.47
N SER A 57 -14.03 -6.84 -7.85
CA SER A 57 -13.22 -6.11 -6.87
C SER A 57 -11.86 -6.73 -6.59
N TYR A 58 -11.02 -5.93 -5.95
CA TYR A 58 -9.83 -6.38 -5.25
C TYR A 58 -9.87 -6.06 -3.77
N THR A 59 -9.22 -6.90 -2.97
CA THR A 59 -9.00 -6.71 -1.53
C THR A 59 -7.51 -6.56 -1.24
N ASP A 60 -7.14 -5.57 -0.43
CA ASP A 60 -5.76 -5.39 0.04
C ASP A 60 -5.41 -6.34 1.21
N ALA A 61 -4.14 -6.37 1.62
CA ALA A 61 -3.65 -7.22 2.70
C ALA A 61 -4.25 -6.89 4.08
N LYS A 62 -5.01 -5.80 4.20
CA LYS A 62 -5.71 -5.36 5.40
C LYS A 62 -7.23 -5.56 5.31
N GLY A 63 -7.72 -6.22 4.27
CA GLY A 63 -9.14 -6.54 4.10
C GLY A 63 -9.97 -5.35 3.58
N LYS A 64 -9.35 -4.31 3.04
CA LYS A 64 -10.11 -3.23 2.39
C LYS A 64 -10.36 -3.56 0.93
N ASN A 65 -11.60 -3.36 0.52
CA ASN A 65 -12.00 -3.57 -0.87
C ASN A 65 -11.84 -2.30 -1.71
N ALA A 66 -11.55 -2.53 -2.98
CA ALA A 66 -11.64 -1.60 -4.09
C ALA A 66 -12.51 -2.28 -5.17
N PHE A 67 -13.74 -1.83 -5.31
CA PHE A 67 -14.64 -2.25 -6.39
C PHE A 67 -14.29 -1.48 -7.67
N GLN A 68 -14.72 -1.97 -8.83
CA GLN A 68 -14.69 -1.17 -10.05
C GLN A 68 -15.37 0.18 -9.77
N CYS A 69 -14.66 1.28 -9.97
CA CYS A 69 -15.23 2.61 -9.73
C CYS A 69 -16.10 2.98 -10.93
N LEU A 70 -17.34 2.50 -10.90
CA LEU A 70 -18.35 2.69 -11.95
C LEU A 70 -19.60 3.45 -11.48
N GLY A 71 -19.65 3.83 -10.19
CA GLY A 71 -20.78 4.54 -9.59
C GLY A 71 -20.83 6.01 -9.99
N ASP A 72 -20.79 6.90 -8.99
CA ASP A 72 -20.76 8.34 -9.20
C ASP A 72 -19.63 8.78 -10.16
N GLN A 73 -19.99 9.45 -11.25
CA GLN A 73 -19.08 9.85 -12.32
C GLN A 73 -18.01 10.84 -11.87
N GLU A 74 -18.36 11.77 -10.98
CA GLU A 74 -17.40 12.76 -10.45
C GLU A 74 -16.41 12.05 -9.52
N LEU A 75 -16.90 11.15 -8.66
CA LEU A 75 -16.05 10.44 -7.70
C LEU A 75 -15.19 9.34 -8.35
N CYS A 76 -15.61 8.82 -9.49
CA CYS A 76 -14.90 7.80 -10.25
C CYS A 76 -14.12 8.34 -11.46
N ALA A 77 -14.19 9.66 -11.72
CA ALA A 77 -13.56 10.31 -12.87
C ALA A 77 -13.90 9.61 -14.21
N ILE A 78 -15.16 9.20 -14.38
CA ILE A 78 -15.63 8.51 -15.59
C ILE A 78 -16.06 9.57 -16.59
N GLU A 79 -15.35 9.67 -17.72
CA GLU A 79 -15.70 10.61 -18.79
C GLU A 79 -16.88 10.13 -19.64
N ASP A 80 -16.97 8.82 -19.92
CA ASP A 80 -18.05 8.20 -20.70
C ASP A 80 -18.54 6.89 -20.06
N PRO A 81 -19.66 6.90 -19.32
CA PRO A 81 -20.20 5.69 -18.70
C PRO A 81 -20.75 4.69 -19.72
N ALA A 82 -21.05 5.10 -20.95
CA ALA A 82 -21.62 4.22 -21.97
C ALA A 82 -20.56 3.42 -22.73
N ASN A 83 -19.28 3.79 -22.59
CA ASN A 83 -18.17 3.17 -23.29
C ASN A 83 -16.91 3.15 -22.40
N ILE A 84 -16.89 2.23 -21.44
CA ILE A 84 -15.72 2.04 -20.57
C ILE A 84 -14.60 1.33 -21.34
N GLN A 85 -13.56 2.08 -21.67
CA GLN A 85 -12.33 1.52 -22.29
C GLN A 85 -11.31 1.08 -21.24
N GLU A 86 -11.45 1.60 -20.03
CA GLU A 86 -10.59 1.36 -18.88
C GLU A 86 -11.46 1.33 -17.61
N VAL A 87 -11.04 0.53 -16.64
CA VAL A 87 -11.67 0.41 -15.32
C VAL A 87 -10.66 0.79 -14.26
N VAL A 88 -10.98 1.76 -13.42
CA VAL A 88 -10.18 2.11 -12.25
C VAL A 88 -10.82 1.48 -11.01
N TYR A 89 -10.08 0.67 -10.26
CA TYR A 89 -10.54 0.14 -8.97
C TYR A 89 -10.16 1.08 -7.83
N TRP A 90 -8.94 1.58 -7.89
CA TRP A 90 -8.37 2.46 -6.89
C TRP A 90 -7.21 3.24 -7.49
N SER A 91 -7.13 4.53 -7.20
CA SER A 91 -5.97 5.35 -7.58
C SER A 91 -5.66 6.38 -6.49
N ALA A 92 -4.38 6.68 -6.31
CA ALA A 92 -3.92 7.78 -5.49
C ALA A 92 -2.73 8.50 -6.15
N GLU A 93 -2.91 9.80 -6.38
CA GLU A 93 -1.94 10.63 -7.09
C GLU A 93 -1.44 11.79 -6.23
N ALA A 94 -0.15 12.09 -6.29
CA ALA A 94 0.41 13.31 -5.69
C ALA A 94 1.40 13.99 -6.64
N ASN A 95 1.31 15.32 -6.69
CA ASN A 95 2.17 16.17 -7.50
C ASN A 95 2.92 17.18 -6.63
N MET A 96 4.15 17.51 -6.99
CA MET A 96 4.91 18.58 -6.35
C MET A 96 5.91 19.26 -7.30
N PRO A 97 6.12 20.58 -7.13
CA PRO A 97 7.16 21.27 -7.86
C PRO A 97 8.54 20.94 -7.29
N VAL A 98 9.47 20.59 -8.17
CA VAL A 98 10.84 20.19 -7.85
C VAL A 98 11.88 21.06 -8.56
N GLY A 99 13.14 20.90 -8.17
CA GLY A 99 14.25 21.59 -8.81
C GLY A 99 14.26 23.11 -8.58
N ARG A 100 15.22 23.77 -9.22
CA ARG A 100 15.34 25.23 -9.23
C ARG A 100 14.48 25.82 -10.34
N PRO A 101 13.96 27.05 -10.15
CA PRO A 101 13.32 27.77 -11.24
C PRO A 101 14.28 27.96 -12.44
N ASP A 102 13.77 27.83 -13.65
CA ASP A 102 14.46 28.23 -14.88
C ASP A 102 14.53 29.77 -15.01
N ALA A 103 15.07 30.27 -16.13
CA ALA A 103 15.19 31.71 -16.37
C ALA A 103 13.83 32.43 -16.44
N GLN A 104 12.74 31.70 -16.71
CA GLN A 104 11.37 32.19 -16.75
C GLN A 104 10.64 31.99 -15.40
N GLY A 105 11.34 31.50 -14.37
CA GLY A 105 10.78 31.25 -13.05
C GLY A 105 9.97 29.95 -12.93
N ARG A 106 9.95 29.10 -13.96
CA ARG A 106 9.21 27.83 -13.96
C ARG A 106 10.02 26.76 -13.24
N ARG A 107 9.36 25.97 -12.41
CA ARG A 107 9.97 24.83 -11.72
C ARG A 107 9.62 23.53 -12.42
N GLY A 108 10.51 22.55 -12.33
CA GLY A 108 10.20 21.19 -12.74
C GLY A 108 9.09 20.59 -11.88
N GLN A 109 8.54 19.47 -12.33
CA GLN A 109 7.47 18.75 -11.64
C GLN A 109 7.88 17.33 -11.30
N ALA A 110 7.31 16.80 -10.23
CA ALA A 110 7.34 15.39 -9.93
C ALA A 110 5.94 14.89 -9.61
N SER A 111 5.58 13.75 -10.20
CA SER A 111 4.31 13.06 -10.02
C SER A 111 4.55 11.67 -9.43
N LEU A 112 3.59 11.23 -8.63
CA LEU A 112 3.45 9.87 -8.14
C LEU A 112 2.02 9.44 -8.47
N LEU A 113 1.87 8.41 -9.29
CA LEU A 113 0.63 7.68 -9.51
C LEU A 113 0.76 6.29 -8.90
N MET A 114 -0.23 5.88 -8.13
CA MET A 114 -0.36 4.53 -7.59
C MET A 114 -1.78 4.08 -7.91
N SER A 115 -1.94 2.95 -8.58
CA SER A 115 -3.25 2.58 -9.11
C SER A 115 -3.45 1.08 -9.21
N VAL A 116 -4.72 0.68 -9.29
CA VAL A 116 -5.19 -0.62 -9.74
C VAL A 116 -6.18 -0.35 -10.86
N GLU A 117 -5.77 -0.73 -12.07
CA GLU A 117 -6.46 -0.42 -13.32
C GLU A 117 -6.70 -1.71 -14.10
N GLY A 118 -7.72 -1.69 -14.94
CA GLY A 118 -7.98 -2.70 -15.96
C GLY A 118 -8.22 -2.06 -17.31
N ALA A 119 -7.71 -2.67 -18.37
CA ALA A 119 -7.85 -2.21 -19.73
C ALA A 119 -8.05 -3.40 -20.67
N PHE A 120 -8.54 -3.15 -21.88
CA PHE A 120 -8.57 -4.16 -22.94
C PHE A 120 -7.25 -4.13 -23.71
N ASP A 121 -6.58 -5.27 -23.81
CA ASP A 121 -5.32 -5.40 -24.53
C ASP A 121 -5.57 -5.64 -26.03
N PRO A 122 -5.32 -4.67 -26.92
CA PRO A 122 -5.61 -4.79 -28.34
C PRO A 122 -4.74 -5.83 -29.04
N ASP A 123 -3.52 -6.07 -28.55
CA ASP A 123 -2.59 -7.04 -29.14
C ASP A 123 -2.98 -8.47 -28.74
N ALA A 124 -3.65 -8.63 -27.58
CA ALA A 124 -4.26 -9.88 -27.14
C ALA A 124 -5.73 -10.05 -27.58
N GLY A 125 -6.17 -9.36 -28.65
CA GLY A 125 -7.54 -9.49 -29.17
C GLY A 125 -8.61 -8.81 -28.33
N ASN A 126 -8.25 -7.72 -27.65
CA ASN A 126 -9.05 -6.99 -26.66
C ASN A 126 -9.41 -7.83 -25.43
N ALA A 127 -8.49 -8.71 -24.98
CA ALA A 127 -8.66 -9.42 -23.73
C ALA A 127 -8.60 -8.45 -22.54
N PRO A 128 -9.48 -8.55 -21.54
CA PRO A 128 -9.40 -7.74 -20.34
C PRO A 128 -8.13 -8.10 -19.54
N THR A 129 -7.34 -7.09 -19.19
CA THR A 129 -6.15 -7.21 -18.35
C THR A 129 -6.26 -6.28 -17.15
N THR A 130 -5.60 -6.64 -16.05
CA THR A 130 -5.52 -5.78 -14.87
C THR A 130 -4.08 -5.65 -14.40
N ALA A 131 -3.73 -4.47 -13.91
CA ALA A 131 -2.43 -4.23 -13.30
C ALA A 131 -2.54 -3.37 -12.04
N GLY A 132 -1.70 -3.67 -11.06
CA GLY A 132 -1.37 -2.75 -9.99
C GLY A 132 -0.10 -1.98 -10.35
N LEU A 133 -0.18 -0.65 -10.47
CA LEU A 133 0.90 0.19 -10.98
C LEU A 133 1.39 1.21 -9.94
N ILE A 134 2.69 1.48 -9.94
CA ILE A 134 3.31 2.63 -9.28
C ILE A 134 4.21 3.31 -10.31
N LEU A 135 3.83 4.52 -10.72
CA LEU A 135 4.57 5.35 -11.66
C LEU A 135 5.05 6.62 -10.96
N ILE A 136 6.33 6.91 -11.09
CA ILE A 136 6.98 8.09 -10.52
C ILE A 136 7.76 8.78 -11.63
N GLN A 137 7.36 10.00 -11.94
CA GLN A 137 8.02 10.82 -12.93
C GLN A 137 8.57 12.08 -12.26
N ALA A 138 9.68 12.59 -12.78
CA ALA A 138 10.19 13.89 -12.39
C ALA A 138 10.98 14.52 -13.53
N ASP A 139 10.91 15.85 -13.64
CA ASP A 139 11.72 16.67 -14.52
C ASP A 139 12.29 17.89 -13.77
N GLY A 140 13.17 18.64 -14.44
CA GLY A 140 13.75 19.89 -13.91
C GLY A 140 14.64 19.69 -12.67
N LEU A 141 15.00 18.45 -12.34
CA LEU A 141 16.03 18.14 -11.36
C LEU A 141 17.43 18.39 -11.96
N ARG A 142 18.48 18.27 -11.13
CA ARG A 142 19.84 18.40 -11.65
C ARG A 142 20.18 17.18 -12.51
N PRO A 143 20.72 17.35 -13.72
CA PRO A 143 21.20 16.24 -14.55
C PRO A 143 22.21 15.33 -13.85
N ASN A 144 22.23 14.05 -14.23
CA ASN A 144 23.17 13.03 -13.75
C ASN A 144 23.34 13.00 -12.22
N THR A 145 22.29 13.30 -11.47
CA THR A 145 22.33 13.47 -10.02
C THR A 145 21.47 12.41 -9.34
N ALA A 146 22.01 11.82 -8.26
CA ALA A 146 21.28 10.85 -7.46
C ALA A 146 20.31 11.53 -6.49
N TYR A 147 19.08 11.02 -6.45
CA TYR A 147 18.01 11.40 -5.55
C TYR A 147 17.49 10.17 -4.79
N THR A 148 16.91 10.40 -3.62
CA THR A 148 16.17 9.38 -2.86
C THR A 148 14.68 9.72 -2.94
N VAL A 149 13.89 8.79 -3.45
CA VAL A 149 12.44 8.89 -3.51
C VAL A 149 11.85 8.15 -2.33
N ILE A 150 10.89 8.76 -1.64
CA ILE A 150 10.19 8.21 -0.49
C ILE A 150 8.69 8.39 -0.73
N PHE A 151 7.92 7.33 -0.59
CA PHE A 151 6.50 7.31 -0.88
C PHE A 151 5.76 6.27 -0.02
N PRO A 152 4.42 6.21 -0.04
CA PRO A 152 3.65 5.37 0.87
C PRO A 152 3.97 3.87 0.87
N TYR A 153 4.50 3.34 -0.24
CA TYR A 153 4.85 1.92 -0.38
C TYR A 153 6.35 1.63 -0.43
N GLY A 154 7.22 2.63 -0.24
CA GLY A 154 8.64 2.36 -0.16
C GLY A 154 9.56 3.56 -0.24
N LYS A 155 10.83 3.24 -0.46
CA LYS A 155 11.87 4.21 -0.82
C LYS A 155 12.87 3.56 -1.76
N PHE A 156 13.44 4.34 -2.66
CA PHE A 156 14.51 3.90 -3.54
C PHE A 156 15.41 5.07 -3.95
N ARG A 157 16.57 4.75 -4.52
CA ARG A 157 17.47 5.75 -5.12
C ARG A 157 17.34 5.69 -6.64
N VAL A 158 17.39 6.85 -7.27
CA VAL A 158 17.37 7.01 -8.72
C VAL A 158 18.35 8.10 -9.12
N THR A 159 19.04 7.90 -10.23
CA THR A 159 19.89 8.94 -10.83
C THR A 159 19.15 9.48 -12.04
N THR A 160 19.02 10.80 -12.13
CA THR A 160 18.42 11.45 -13.29
C THR A 160 19.28 11.26 -14.54
N ASP A 161 18.68 11.34 -15.72
CA ASP A 161 19.40 11.42 -16.98
C ASP A 161 20.14 12.76 -17.19
N ASP A 162 20.67 12.97 -18.38
CA ASP A 162 21.38 14.18 -18.81
C ASP A 162 20.46 15.42 -18.94
N ARG A 163 19.14 15.22 -18.91
CA ARG A 163 18.12 16.27 -18.92
C ARG A 163 17.57 16.56 -17.53
N GLY A 164 18.02 15.85 -16.50
CA GLY A 164 17.48 16.01 -15.15
C GLY A 164 16.11 15.37 -14.98
N GLN A 165 15.78 14.37 -15.79
CA GLN A 165 14.55 13.60 -15.70
C GLN A 165 14.80 12.25 -15.02
N PHE A 166 13.78 11.69 -14.37
CA PHE A 166 13.85 10.30 -13.96
C PHE A 166 13.77 9.37 -15.17
N PRO A 167 14.73 8.44 -15.34
CA PRO A 167 14.65 7.46 -16.43
C PRO A 167 13.44 6.55 -16.23
N ARG A 168 12.77 6.15 -17.32
CA ARG A 168 11.72 5.13 -17.28
C ARG A 168 12.35 3.75 -17.16
N ASN A 169 12.20 3.12 -16.00
CA ASN A 169 12.75 1.78 -15.73
C ASN A 169 11.94 1.09 -14.62
N ALA A 170 12.33 -0.13 -14.25
CA ALA A 170 11.64 -0.95 -13.23
C ALA A 170 11.56 -0.34 -11.81
N GLN A 171 12.28 0.75 -11.54
CA GLN A 171 12.23 1.44 -10.23
C GLN A 171 11.19 2.56 -10.23
N THR A 172 11.05 3.26 -11.36
CA THR A 172 10.17 4.42 -11.57
C THR A 172 8.84 4.05 -12.21
N LEU A 173 8.76 2.89 -12.86
CA LEU A 173 7.54 2.21 -13.26
C LEU A 173 7.59 0.79 -12.68
N ARG A 174 6.70 0.52 -11.73
CA ARG A 174 6.52 -0.80 -11.12
C ARG A 174 5.13 -1.25 -11.44
N GLU A 175 5.04 -2.31 -12.22
CA GLU A 175 3.78 -2.86 -12.67
C GLU A 175 3.76 -4.34 -12.34
N ALA A 176 2.60 -4.82 -11.89
CA ALA A 176 2.34 -6.23 -11.77
C ALA A 176 0.92 -6.47 -12.27
N GLY A 177 0.79 -7.40 -13.20
CA GLY A 177 -0.44 -7.66 -13.92
C GLY A 177 -0.20 -8.74 -14.96
N CYS A 178 -1.11 -8.80 -15.93
CA CYS A 178 -0.99 -9.70 -17.07
C CYS A 178 -0.12 -9.09 -18.17
N ASP A 179 0.71 -9.94 -18.77
CA ASP A 179 1.45 -9.68 -20.00
C ASP A 179 1.00 -10.80 -20.94
N LEU A 180 0.11 -10.49 -21.87
CA LEU A 180 -0.64 -11.49 -22.64
C LEU A 180 -0.08 -11.62 -24.06
N GLU A 181 -0.02 -12.86 -24.53
CA GLU A 181 0.10 -13.16 -25.96
C GLU A 181 -1.30 -13.35 -26.59
N PRO A 182 -1.41 -13.27 -27.93
CA PRO A 182 -2.68 -13.46 -28.62
C PRO A 182 -3.37 -14.79 -28.28
N GLY A 183 -4.60 -14.70 -27.76
CA GLY A 183 -5.42 -15.86 -27.39
C GLY A 183 -5.27 -16.31 -25.94
N GLU A 184 -4.45 -15.64 -25.13
CA GLU A 184 -4.35 -15.89 -23.69
C GLU A 184 -5.45 -15.15 -22.90
N THR A 185 -5.74 -15.65 -21.70
CA THR A 185 -6.66 -15.00 -20.75
C THR A 185 -5.87 -14.55 -19.54
N CYS A 186 -6.19 -13.35 -19.03
CA CYS A 186 -5.53 -12.80 -17.87
C CYS A 186 -5.84 -13.58 -16.59
N ASP A 187 -4.80 -14.01 -15.87
CA ASP A 187 -4.92 -14.35 -14.44
C ASP A 187 -4.92 -13.04 -13.64
N PHE A 188 -6.11 -12.53 -13.33
CA PHE A 188 -6.29 -11.27 -12.60
C PHE A 188 -5.63 -11.25 -11.21
N SER A 189 -5.29 -12.41 -10.65
CA SER A 189 -4.55 -12.49 -9.37
C SER A 189 -3.11 -12.01 -9.49
N LEU A 190 -2.54 -11.94 -10.70
CA LEU A 190 -1.19 -11.43 -10.94
C LEU A 190 -1.03 -9.98 -10.49
N ALA A 191 -2.09 -9.17 -10.55
CA ALA A 191 -2.10 -7.80 -10.05
C ALA A 191 -1.75 -7.72 -8.54
N LEU A 192 -2.16 -8.71 -7.74
CA LEU A 192 -1.95 -8.76 -6.27
C LEU A 192 -0.47 -8.76 -5.85
N ARG A 193 0.44 -9.01 -6.79
CA ARG A 193 1.90 -8.91 -6.58
C ARG A 193 2.37 -7.45 -6.43
N SER A 194 1.57 -6.48 -6.88
CA SER A 194 1.88 -5.06 -6.73
C SER A 194 1.87 -4.62 -5.27
N GLN A 195 2.74 -3.66 -4.94
CA GLN A 195 2.87 -3.14 -3.58
C GLN A 195 1.65 -2.32 -3.13
N VAL A 196 0.83 -1.83 -4.07
CA VAL A 196 -0.40 -1.08 -3.77
C VAL A 196 -1.37 -1.90 -2.91
N PHE A 197 -1.37 -3.23 -3.08
CA PHE A 197 -2.19 -4.16 -2.29
C PHE A 197 -1.68 -4.41 -0.87
N ASN A 198 -0.57 -3.80 -0.44
CA ASN A 198 -0.18 -3.88 0.97
C ASN A 198 -1.19 -3.20 1.89
N ASN A 199 -1.76 -2.08 1.44
CA ASN A 199 -2.86 -1.35 2.08
C ASN A 199 -3.25 -0.18 1.18
N PHE A 200 -4.50 -0.09 0.75
CA PHE A 200 -4.98 1.04 -0.03
C PHE A 200 -4.97 2.32 0.81
N LEU A 201 -4.51 3.42 0.18
CA LEU A 201 -4.61 4.75 0.76
C LEU A 201 -6.05 5.25 0.65
N ARG A 202 -6.47 6.00 1.65
CA ARG A 202 -7.75 6.70 1.68
C ARG A 202 -7.57 8.05 2.34
N TRP A 203 -8.51 8.96 2.16
CA TRP A 203 -8.52 10.21 2.92
C TRP A 203 -8.44 9.95 4.42
N ASP A 204 -7.63 10.76 5.09
CA ASP A 204 -7.50 10.75 6.54
C ASP A 204 -8.84 11.13 7.19
N PRO A 205 -9.52 10.20 7.89
CA PRO A 205 -10.82 10.48 8.50
C PRO A 205 -10.74 11.49 9.65
N ALA A 206 -9.53 11.78 10.16
CA ALA A 206 -9.33 12.80 11.19
C ALA A 206 -9.27 14.23 10.62
N VAL A 207 -9.26 14.38 9.30
CA VAL A 207 -9.20 15.67 8.61
C VAL A 207 -10.51 15.87 7.84
N ALA A 208 -11.11 17.05 8.00
CA ALA A 208 -12.32 17.41 7.27
C ALA A 208 -12.00 17.99 5.89
N PRO A 209 -12.88 17.80 4.88
CA PRO A 209 -14.11 17.00 4.94
C PRO A 209 -13.82 15.48 4.98
N ALA A 210 -14.76 14.70 5.53
CA ALA A 210 -14.68 13.25 5.43
C ALA A 210 -14.80 12.80 3.97
N ALA A 211 -14.24 11.64 3.62
CA ALA A 211 -14.47 11.04 2.32
C ALA A 211 -15.97 10.83 2.07
N PRO A 212 -16.43 10.94 0.82
CA PRO A 212 -17.79 10.57 0.45
C PRO A 212 -18.13 9.14 0.91
N ALA A 213 -19.38 8.94 1.32
CA ALA A 213 -19.85 7.63 1.78
C ALA A 213 -19.69 6.59 0.67
N GLY A 214 -19.04 5.46 0.97
CA GLY A 214 -18.77 4.42 -0.02
C GLY A 214 -17.49 4.60 -0.84
N TYR A 215 -16.70 5.66 -0.63
CA TYR A 215 -15.49 5.94 -1.41
C TYR A 215 -14.22 6.06 -0.55
N HIS A 216 -13.06 5.85 -1.18
CA HIS A 216 -11.73 6.07 -0.57
C HIS A 216 -11.36 7.55 -0.52
N GLY A 217 -11.94 8.38 -1.39
CA GLY A 217 -11.72 9.83 -1.47
C GLY A 217 -12.59 10.48 -2.55
N ASN A 218 -12.22 11.69 -2.94
CA ASN A 218 -12.75 12.40 -4.10
C ASN A 218 -11.54 12.94 -4.91
N PRO A 219 -11.45 12.67 -6.22
CA PRO A 219 -10.32 13.10 -7.05
C PRO A 219 -10.17 14.62 -7.22
N ASP A 220 -11.26 15.37 -7.14
CA ASP A 220 -11.27 16.83 -7.33
C ASP A 220 -10.76 17.60 -6.11
N VAL A 221 -10.56 16.93 -4.97
CA VAL A 221 -10.15 17.56 -3.72
C VAL A 221 -8.87 16.92 -3.19
N LEU A 222 -7.76 17.65 -3.32
CA LEU A 222 -6.48 17.26 -2.73
C LEU A 222 -6.57 17.14 -1.20
N HIS A 223 -6.36 15.93 -0.68
CA HIS A 223 -6.56 15.62 0.74
C HIS A 223 -5.38 14.88 1.37
N THR A 224 -5.22 14.98 2.68
CA THR A 224 -4.26 14.12 3.39
C THR A 224 -4.76 12.69 3.40
N VAL A 225 -3.83 11.73 3.36
CA VAL A 225 -4.19 10.31 3.32
C VAL A 225 -3.66 9.55 4.51
N VAL A 226 -4.27 8.40 4.76
CA VAL A 226 -3.76 7.35 5.65
C VAL A 226 -3.74 6.04 4.89
N GLY A 227 -2.81 5.16 5.25
CA GLY A 227 -2.74 3.81 4.69
C GLY A 227 -1.32 3.29 4.54
N SER A 228 -0.30 4.15 4.52
CA SER A 228 1.08 3.66 4.52
C SER A 228 1.32 2.79 5.76
N LEU A 229 1.92 1.62 5.56
CA LEU A 229 2.36 0.73 6.63
C LEU A 229 3.83 0.98 7.02
N ILE A 230 4.53 1.83 6.29
CA ILE A 230 5.94 2.11 6.50
C ILE A 230 6.06 3.32 7.42
N ARG A 231 6.96 3.24 8.40
CA ARG A 231 7.26 4.35 9.30
C ARG A 231 8.55 5.05 8.91
N ASP A 232 8.57 6.37 9.03
CA ASP A 232 9.77 7.19 8.93
C ASP A 232 10.66 7.03 10.19
N SER A 233 11.84 7.67 10.18
CA SER A 233 12.78 7.62 11.31
C SER A 233 12.25 8.30 12.59
N ARG A 234 11.14 9.04 12.50
CA ARG A 234 10.46 9.70 13.62
C ARG A 234 9.28 8.87 14.12
N GLY A 235 9.03 7.70 13.53
CA GLY A 235 7.95 6.79 13.89
C GLY A 235 6.59 7.13 13.24
N ASN A 236 6.51 8.14 12.38
CA ASN A 236 5.25 8.50 11.70
C ASN A 236 5.07 7.65 10.45
N PHE A 237 3.83 7.35 10.07
CA PHE A 237 3.56 6.66 8.81
C PHE A 237 3.92 7.54 7.60
N GLN A 238 4.50 6.93 6.56
CA GLN A 238 4.93 7.62 5.34
C GLN A 238 3.75 7.96 4.41
N ASN A 239 2.76 8.70 4.89
CA ASN A 239 1.61 9.15 4.09
C ASN A 239 1.95 10.41 3.25
N TYR A 240 3.10 10.39 2.58
CA TYR A 240 3.61 11.52 1.80
C TYR A 240 4.46 11.02 0.63
N PHE A 241 4.57 11.85 -0.40
CA PHE A 241 5.52 11.69 -1.49
C PHE A 241 6.65 12.72 -1.32
N ARG A 242 7.91 12.27 -1.34
CA ARG A 242 9.08 13.11 -1.09
C ARG A 242 10.25 12.70 -1.97
N ILE A 243 10.97 13.70 -2.46
CA ILE A 243 12.23 13.54 -3.18
C ILE A 243 13.30 14.29 -2.40
N GLU A 244 14.35 13.58 -2.01
CA GLU A 244 15.52 14.12 -1.32
C GLU A 244 16.74 14.11 -2.23
N GLY A 245 17.48 15.21 -2.21
CA GLY A 245 18.72 15.36 -2.97
C GLY A 245 19.02 16.82 -3.26
N PRO A 246 20.15 17.08 -3.94
CA PRO A 246 20.59 18.45 -4.21
C PRO A 246 19.49 19.26 -4.92
N ASN A 247 19.03 20.33 -4.27
CA ASN A 247 18.01 21.26 -4.77
C ASN A 247 16.66 20.62 -5.16
N ALA A 248 16.31 19.46 -4.60
CA ALA A 248 15.00 18.87 -4.86
C ALA A 248 13.86 19.86 -4.53
N GLY A 249 13.98 20.61 -3.43
CA GLY A 249 13.04 21.68 -3.04
C GLY A 249 13.57 23.08 -3.31
N ASN A 250 13.98 23.36 -4.55
CA ASN A 250 14.60 24.62 -4.94
C ASN A 250 15.97 24.85 -4.27
N THR A 251 16.06 25.64 -3.21
CA THR A 251 17.30 25.84 -2.44
C THR A 251 17.44 24.83 -1.29
N ARG A 252 16.39 24.04 -1.04
CA ARG A 252 16.33 23.03 0.02
C ARG A 252 16.66 21.63 -0.52
N PRO A 253 17.18 20.74 0.35
CA PRO A 253 17.56 19.38 -0.07
C PRO A 253 16.37 18.41 -0.21
N ALA A 254 15.12 18.88 -0.13
CA ALA A 254 13.95 18.03 -0.28
C ALA A 254 12.73 18.81 -0.79
N ALA A 255 11.93 18.17 -1.65
CA ALA A 255 10.55 18.54 -1.97
C ALA A 255 9.60 17.47 -1.44
N GLN A 256 8.39 17.87 -1.05
CA GLN A 256 7.40 16.94 -0.49
C GLN A 256 5.96 17.39 -0.82
N ALA A 257 5.12 16.42 -1.18
CA ALA A 257 3.67 16.51 -1.19
C ALA A 257 3.07 15.60 -0.10
N ASN A 258 2.08 16.11 0.62
CA ASN A 258 1.31 15.37 1.63
C ASN A 258 -0.19 15.37 1.32
N ARG A 259 -0.57 15.82 0.13
CA ARG A 259 -1.93 15.86 -0.36
C ARG A 259 -2.03 15.01 -1.61
N PHE A 260 -3.10 14.24 -1.71
CA PHE A 260 -3.35 13.30 -2.79
C PHE A 260 -4.74 13.51 -3.35
N SER A 261 -4.86 13.34 -4.67
CA SER A 261 -6.12 12.97 -5.31
C SER A 261 -6.33 11.48 -5.10
N VAL A 262 -7.55 11.04 -4.76
CA VAL A 262 -7.84 9.63 -4.46
C VAL A 262 -9.17 9.22 -5.09
N ILE A 263 -9.11 8.17 -5.89
CA ILE A 263 -10.25 7.50 -6.54
C ILE A 263 -10.41 6.11 -5.92
N GLY A 264 -11.65 5.62 -5.86
CA GLY A 264 -11.93 4.21 -5.65
C GLY A 264 -13.15 3.99 -4.77
N GLN A 265 -13.92 2.97 -5.12
CA GLN A 265 -15.16 2.62 -4.46
C GLN A 265 -14.94 1.49 -3.44
N ARG A 266 -15.49 1.64 -2.24
CA ARG A 266 -15.33 0.73 -1.09
C ARG A 266 -16.48 -0.25 -0.91
N THR A 267 -17.60 0.02 -1.57
CA THR A 267 -18.83 -0.76 -1.51
C THR A 267 -19.34 -0.91 -2.93
N ARG A 268 -19.67 -2.13 -3.36
CA ARG A 268 -20.21 -2.39 -4.71
C ARG A 268 -21.37 -1.44 -4.99
N ASP A 269 -21.28 -0.70 -6.09
CA ASP A 269 -22.45 -0.04 -6.64
C ASP A 269 -23.35 -1.11 -7.28
N THR A 270 -24.66 -0.99 -7.11
CA THR A 270 -25.61 -1.86 -7.80
C THR A 270 -26.12 -1.25 -9.10
N GLN A 271 -25.55 -0.11 -9.52
CA GLN A 271 -25.87 0.52 -10.79
C GLN A 271 -25.50 -0.43 -11.94
N THR A 272 -26.45 -0.67 -12.84
CA THR A 272 -26.34 -1.66 -13.93
C THR A 272 -25.08 -1.47 -14.74
N ASP A 273 -24.25 -2.52 -14.80
CA ASP A 273 -22.99 -2.56 -15.55
C ASP A 273 -23.14 -1.98 -16.96
N PRO A 274 -22.24 -1.07 -17.38
CA PRO A 274 -22.17 -0.68 -18.77
C PRO A 274 -21.71 -1.87 -19.62
N ALA A 275 -22.34 -2.04 -20.78
CA ALA A 275 -21.93 -3.06 -21.73
C ALA A 275 -20.49 -2.78 -22.21
N PRO A 276 -19.71 -3.82 -22.56
CA PRO A 276 -18.42 -3.63 -23.22
C PRO A 276 -18.57 -2.72 -24.45
N PRO A 277 -17.50 -2.03 -24.87
CA PRO A 277 -17.48 -1.33 -26.16
C PRO A 277 -18.01 -2.22 -27.27
N GLU A 278 -19.06 -1.79 -27.98
CA GLU A 278 -19.56 -2.54 -29.13
C GLU A 278 -18.45 -2.54 -30.20
N LEU A 279 -18.01 -3.72 -30.65
CA LEU A 279 -17.05 -3.86 -31.74
C LEU A 279 -17.64 -3.23 -33.00
N ALA A 280 -17.37 -1.95 -33.22
CA ALA A 280 -17.72 -1.27 -34.45
C ALA A 280 -16.87 -1.85 -35.60
N GLY A 281 -17.38 -2.92 -36.21
CA GLY A 281 -17.08 -3.26 -37.59
C GLY A 281 -15.72 -3.89 -37.90
N LEU A 282 -15.39 -5.02 -37.26
CA LEU A 282 -14.52 -6.03 -37.89
C LEU A 282 -15.34 -7.25 -38.31
N ALA A 283 -16.31 -7.00 -39.19
CA ALA A 283 -16.83 -8.01 -40.09
C ALA A 283 -16.06 -7.92 -41.42
N ARG A 284 -14.98 -8.70 -41.54
CA ARG A 284 -14.61 -9.55 -42.69
C ARG A 284 -13.20 -10.09 -42.57
#